data_AF-A0A7X3MD15-F1
#
_entry.id   AF-A0A7X3MD15-F1
#
_cell.length_a   1.000
_cell.length_b   1.000
_cell.length_c   1.000
_cell.angle_alpha   90.00
_cell.angle_beta   90.00
_cell.angle_gamma   90.00
#
_symmetry.space_group_name_H-M   'P 1'
#
loop_
_entity.id
_entity.type
_entity.pdbx_description
1 polymer ?
#
loop_
_entity_poly.entity_id
_entity_poly.type
_entity_poly.pdbx_seq_one_letter_code
_entity_poly.pdbx_strand_id
1 'polypeptide(L)'
;MKKILKLFGLLLTLTMISSTTALASENNYRVSNLIGVEQSEFEQMIAEIQSIKTAHPEYTEEIILEIMDEQHQGRERGIADIWNALTDSEKKLCIRYPFDALKVNTAKNIATSQTEAKFGSNGLGDRSDAFRHGIWNAEMAVLIGKEKAEMFATAHEDKDVTGNESDGYPKVAHKDMDLHNNEVGRTIGEKNSGASEDEMADIIYQNIYSGETQFIWLHE
;
A
#
# COMPACT_ATOMS: atom_id res chain seq x y z
N MET A 1 2.25 -65.77 -43.06
CA MET A 1 2.22 -64.71 -44.10
C MET A 1 1.06 -63.77 -43.80
N LYS A 2 1.36 -62.47 -43.65
CA LYS A 2 0.53 -61.26 -43.87
C LYS A 2 -0.99 -61.41 -43.57
N LYS A 3 -1.61 -60.61 -42.69
CA LYS A 3 -1.65 -59.14 -42.71
C LYS A 3 -2.05 -58.62 -41.31
N ILE A 4 -1.26 -57.71 -40.75
CA ILE A 4 -1.64 -56.90 -39.60
C ILE A 4 -2.51 -55.75 -40.13
N LEU A 5 -3.79 -55.75 -39.77
CA LEU A 5 -4.71 -54.65 -40.02
C LEU A 5 -4.50 -53.62 -38.89
N LYS A 6 -3.87 -52.49 -39.19
CA LYS A 6 -3.74 -51.36 -38.26
C LYS A 6 -5.11 -50.69 -38.14
N LEU A 7 -5.80 -50.91 -37.03
CA LEU A 7 -6.96 -50.11 -36.64
C LEU A 7 -6.43 -48.88 -35.88
N PHE A 8 -6.49 -47.71 -36.52
CA PHE A 8 -6.26 -46.43 -35.84
C PHE A 8 -7.49 -46.12 -34.97
N GLY A 9 -7.40 -46.45 -33.69
CA GLY A 9 -8.31 -45.93 -32.67
C GLY A 9 -7.85 -44.54 -32.25
N LEU A 10 -8.57 -43.52 -32.69
CA LEU A 10 -8.39 -42.13 -32.25
C LEU A 10 -8.89 -42.01 -30.81
N LEU A 11 -7.98 -42.14 -29.83
CA LEU A 11 -8.26 -41.83 -28.43
C LEU A 11 -8.01 -40.33 -28.22
N LEU A 12 -9.06 -39.53 -28.26
CA LEU A 12 -9.03 -38.13 -27.81
C LEU A 12 -8.81 -38.11 -26.31
N THR A 13 -7.56 -37.99 -25.87
CA THR A 13 -7.24 -37.61 -24.50
C THR A 13 -7.45 -36.11 -24.36
N LEU A 14 -8.58 -35.73 -23.76
CA LEU A 14 -8.88 -34.37 -23.36
C LEU A 14 -7.93 -33.97 -22.23
N THR A 15 -6.74 -33.47 -22.55
CA THR A 15 -5.89 -32.81 -21.57
C THR A 15 -6.50 -31.44 -21.29
N MET A 16 -7.28 -31.36 -20.21
CA MET A 16 -7.65 -30.09 -19.60
C MET A 16 -6.36 -29.43 -19.12
N ILE A 17 -5.82 -28.53 -19.94
CA ILE A 17 -4.87 -27.53 -19.46
C ILE A 17 -5.71 -26.63 -18.57
N SER A 18 -5.72 -26.91 -17.28
CA SER A 18 -6.20 -25.96 -16.28
C SER A 18 -5.28 -24.75 -16.37
N SER A 19 -5.67 -23.75 -17.15
CA SER A 19 -5.08 -22.43 -17.08
C SER A 19 -5.24 -21.98 -15.64
N THR A 20 -4.14 -22.00 -14.88
CA THR A 20 -4.09 -21.38 -13.58
C THR A 20 -4.41 -19.91 -13.80
N THR A 21 -5.62 -19.50 -13.45
CA THR A 21 -5.94 -18.09 -13.27
C THR A 21 -5.04 -17.59 -12.15
N ALA A 22 -3.92 -16.97 -12.51
CA ALA A 22 -3.24 -16.07 -11.60
C ALA A 22 -4.31 -15.06 -11.17
N LEU A 23 -4.57 -14.99 -9.86
CA LEU A 23 -5.40 -13.94 -9.29
C LEU A 23 -4.65 -12.63 -9.52
N ALA A 24 -4.93 -12.01 -10.66
CA ALA A 24 -4.56 -10.64 -10.94
C ALA A 24 -5.22 -9.80 -9.85
N SER A 25 -4.39 -9.02 -9.16
CA SER A 25 -4.72 -8.02 -8.15
C SER A 25 -6.12 -7.42 -8.36
N GLU A 26 -7.09 -7.94 -7.61
CA GLU A 26 -8.47 -7.45 -7.53
C GLU A 26 -8.56 -6.22 -6.60
N ASN A 27 -7.42 -5.63 -6.21
CA ASN A 27 -7.34 -4.61 -5.16
C ASN A 27 -7.78 -3.21 -5.63
N ASN A 28 -7.58 -2.86 -6.90
CA ASN A 28 -7.82 -1.47 -7.34
C ASN A 28 -9.30 -1.10 -7.49
N TYR A 29 -10.21 -2.06 -7.66
CA TYR A 29 -11.65 -1.77 -7.84
C TYR A 29 -12.45 -1.79 -6.52
N ARG A 30 -11.87 -2.31 -5.44
CA ARG A 30 -12.55 -2.43 -4.14
C ARG A 30 -12.44 -1.19 -3.26
N VAL A 31 -11.43 -0.35 -3.48
CA VAL A 31 -11.10 0.80 -2.61
C VAL A 31 -12.27 1.78 -2.47
N SER A 32 -13.01 2.08 -3.54
CA SER A 32 -14.00 3.17 -3.56
C SER A 32 -15.21 3.02 -2.61
N ASN A 33 -15.67 1.79 -2.31
CA ASN A 33 -16.82 1.56 -1.43
C ASN A 33 -16.45 1.03 -0.02
N LEU A 34 -15.16 0.90 0.29
CA LEU A 34 -14.66 0.26 1.50
C LEU A 34 -13.90 1.19 2.46
N ILE A 35 -13.57 2.42 2.05
CA ILE A 35 -12.75 3.37 2.84
C ILE A 35 -13.29 3.56 4.27
N GLY A 36 -14.62 3.63 4.45
CA GLY A 36 -15.24 3.79 5.76
C GLY A 36 -15.26 2.53 6.64
N VAL A 37 -15.32 1.34 6.03
CA VAL A 37 -15.30 0.06 6.75
C VAL A 37 -13.87 -0.22 7.24
N GLU A 38 -12.90 -0.05 6.33
CA GLU A 38 -11.47 -0.22 6.60
C GLU A 38 -10.96 0.74 7.69
N GLN A 39 -11.43 1.99 7.73
CA GLN A 39 -11.03 2.94 8.77
C GLN A 39 -11.45 2.46 10.17
N SER A 40 -12.68 1.98 10.31
CA SER A 40 -13.21 1.52 11.60
C SER A 40 -12.54 0.23 12.08
N GLU A 41 -12.16 -0.65 11.16
CA GLU A 41 -11.44 -1.90 11.45
C GLU A 41 -9.97 -1.61 11.78
N PHE A 42 -9.33 -0.67 11.08
CA PHE A 42 -7.99 -0.20 11.43
C PHE A 42 -7.96 0.43 12.83
N GLU A 43 -8.96 1.24 13.19
CA GLU A 43 -9.08 1.79 14.55
C GLU A 43 -9.24 0.71 15.61
N GLN A 44 -10.02 -0.34 15.34
CA GLN A 44 -10.16 -1.49 16.24
C GLN A 44 -8.86 -2.27 16.39
N MET A 45 -8.11 -2.49 15.30
CA MET A 45 -6.79 -3.10 15.32
C MET A 45 -5.82 -2.31 16.21
N ILE A 46 -5.79 -0.97 16.08
CA ILE A 46 -4.97 -0.11 16.93
C ILE A 46 -5.44 -0.15 18.39
N ALA A 47 -6.75 -0.22 18.64
CA ALA A 47 -7.30 -0.36 20.00
C ALA A 47 -6.91 -1.70 20.64
N GLU A 48 -6.86 -2.79 19.87
CA GLU A 48 -6.38 -4.10 20.33
C GLU A 48 -4.91 -4.02 20.76
N ILE A 49 -4.04 -3.44 19.94
CA ILE A 49 -2.63 -3.20 20.28
C ILE A 49 -2.52 -2.40 21.59
N GLN A 50 -3.31 -1.34 21.76
CA GLN A 50 -3.30 -0.54 22.98
C GLN A 50 -3.79 -1.29 24.21
N SER A 51 -4.79 -2.15 24.05
CA SER A 51 -5.31 -3.02 25.10
C SER A 51 -4.20 -3.96 25.60
N ILE A 52 -3.47 -4.61 24.69
CA ILE A 52 -2.35 -5.50 25.03
C ILE A 52 -1.25 -4.70 25.77
N LYS A 53 -0.83 -3.55 25.23
CA LYS A 53 0.20 -2.69 25.87
C LYS A 53 -0.20 -2.22 27.27
N THR A 54 -1.48 -1.95 27.48
CA THR A 54 -2.00 -1.48 28.78
C THR A 54 -2.09 -2.63 29.79
N ALA A 55 -2.51 -3.80 29.34
CA ALA A 55 -2.60 -5.00 30.18
C ALA A 55 -1.22 -5.56 30.54
N HIS A 56 -0.25 -5.44 29.63
CA HIS A 56 1.10 -6.01 29.73
C HIS A 56 2.18 -4.97 29.40
N PRO A 57 2.42 -3.97 30.28
CA PRO A 57 3.43 -2.95 30.04
C PRO A 57 4.87 -3.49 29.97
N GLU A 58 5.11 -4.72 30.44
CA GLU A 58 6.39 -5.43 30.39
C GLU A 58 6.69 -6.11 29.05
N TYR A 59 5.69 -6.27 28.17
CA TYR A 59 5.87 -6.91 26.88
C TYR A 59 6.69 -6.02 25.94
N THR A 60 7.67 -6.65 25.29
CA THR A 60 8.41 -6.01 24.21
C THR A 60 7.55 -5.93 22.96
N GLU A 61 7.97 -5.11 21.99
CA GLU A 61 7.26 -5.00 20.72
C GLU A 61 7.24 -6.32 19.95
N GLU A 62 8.29 -7.15 20.07
CA GLU A 62 8.36 -8.48 19.47
C GLU A 62 7.31 -9.43 20.05
N ILE A 63 7.09 -9.40 21.37
CA ILE A 63 6.05 -10.24 22.00
C ILE A 63 4.66 -9.80 21.53
N ILE A 64 4.41 -8.49 21.45
CA ILE A 64 3.13 -7.97 20.98
C ILE A 64 2.91 -8.33 19.50
N LEU A 65 3.96 -8.26 18.68
CA LEU A 65 3.94 -8.68 17.29
C LEU A 65 3.55 -10.15 17.15
N GLU A 66 4.18 -11.04 17.93
CA GLU A 66 3.85 -12.47 17.96
C GLU A 66 2.39 -12.71 18.35
N ILE A 67 1.89 -12.02 19.38
CA ILE A 67 0.49 -12.12 19.80
C ILE A 67 -0.46 -11.68 18.69
N MET A 68 -0.24 -10.50 18.11
CA MET A 68 -1.07 -9.96 17.04
C MET A 68 -1.04 -10.87 15.80
N ASP A 69 0.13 -11.39 15.43
CA ASP A 69 0.26 -12.34 14.34
C ASP A 69 -0.54 -13.61 14.64
N GLU A 70 -0.40 -14.22 15.82
CA GLU A 70 -1.17 -15.41 16.23
C GLU A 70 -2.69 -15.20 16.21
N GLN A 71 -3.16 -14.05 16.69
CA GLN A 71 -4.58 -13.71 16.71
C GLN A 71 -5.17 -13.53 15.30
N HIS A 72 -4.35 -13.07 14.35
CA HIS A 72 -4.78 -12.70 13.00
C HIS A 72 -4.26 -13.64 11.89
N GLN A 73 -3.83 -14.87 12.22
CA GLN A 73 -3.44 -15.90 11.21
C GLN A 73 -4.63 -16.48 10.43
N GLY A 74 -5.86 -16.19 10.85
CA GLY A 74 -7.09 -16.74 10.28
C GLY A 74 -7.48 -16.14 8.92
N ARG A 75 -8.42 -16.81 8.22
CA ARG A 75 -9.06 -16.30 6.98
C ARG A 75 -10.32 -15.46 7.27
N GLU A 76 -10.51 -15.03 8.51
CA GLU A 76 -11.63 -14.16 8.84
C GLU A 76 -11.35 -12.77 8.26
N ARG A 77 -12.33 -12.21 7.54
CA ARG A 77 -12.18 -10.90 6.91
C ARG A 77 -12.16 -9.78 7.94
N GLY A 78 -11.61 -8.62 7.58
CA GLY A 78 -11.61 -7.41 8.41
C GLY A 78 -10.23 -7.13 8.99
N ILE A 79 -10.09 -7.08 10.32
CA ILE A 79 -8.82 -6.75 11.01
C ILE A 79 -7.66 -7.64 10.54
N ALA A 80 -7.90 -8.94 10.34
CA ALA A 80 -6.86 -9.85 9.88
C ALA A 80 -6.40 -9.56 8.44
N ASP A 81 -7.29 -9.10 7.56
CA ASP A 81 -6.91 -8.70 6.20
C ASP A 81 -6.01 -7.44 6.25
N ILE A 82 -6.37 -6.47 7.09
CA ILE A 82 -5.57 -5.25 7.31
C ILE A 82 -4.20 -5.62 7.88
N TRP A 83 -4.16 -6.40 8.96
CA TRP A 83 -2.92 -6.76 9.64
C TRP A 83 -1.97 -7.53 8.71
N ASN A 84 -2.50 -8.46 7.92
CA ASN A 84 -1.70 -9.27 7.00
C ASN A 84 -1.29 -8.53 5.72
N ALA A 85 -1.89 -7.37 5.43
CA ALA A 85 -1.47 -6.50 4.32
C ALA A 85 -0.28 -5.60 4.69
N LEU A 86 -0.04 -5.35 5.99
CA LEU A 86 1.09 -4.56 6.47
C LEU A 86 2.40 -5.34 6.32
N THR A 87 3.49 -4.63 6.00
CA THR A 87 4.84 -5.18 6.12
C THR A 87 5.20 -5.43 7.59
N ASP A 88 6.14 -6.33 7.86
CA ASP A 88 6.63 -6.56 9.24
C ASP A 88 7.19 -5.26 9.86
N SER A 89 7.77 -4.39 9.02
CA SER A 89 8.26 -3.07 9.42
C SER A 89 7.10 -2.14 9.80
N GLU A 90 6.00 -2.11 9.04
CA GLU A 90 4.80 -1.34 9.36
C GLU A 90 4.11 -1.86 10.63
N LYS A 91 4.00 -3.18 10.82
CA LYS A 91 3.43 -3.79 12.03
C LYS A 91 4.16 -3.32 13.30
N LYS A 92 5.50 -3.35 13.28
CA LYS A 92 6.33 -2.84 14.38
C LYS A 92 6.08 -1.37 14.66
N LEU A 93 5.93 -0.55 13.62
CA LEU A 93 5.61 0.87 13.79
C LEU A 93 4.20 1.10 14.33
N CYS A 94 3.21 0.30 13.93
CA CYS A 94 1.86 0.35 14.51
C CYS A 94 1.88 0.02 16.02
N ILE A 95 2.68 -0.96 16.43
CA ILE A 95 2.86 -1.31 17.85
C ILE A 95 3.59 -0.19 18.60
N ARG A 96 4.64 0.39 18.01
CA ARG A 96 5.46 1.42 18.64
C ARG A 96 4.75 2.77 18.75
N TYR A 97 4.04 3.17 17.70
CA TYR A 97 3.39 4.47 17.57
C TYR A 97 1.91 4.36 17.16
N PRO A 98 1.04 3.73 17.99
CA PRO A 98 -0.33 3.39 17.59
C PRO A 98 -1.17 4.61 17.19
N PHE A 99 -1.05 5.73 17.90
CA PHE A 99 -1.79 6.95 17.56
C PHE A 99 -1.27 7.65 16.29
N ASP A 100 0.04 7.55 16.02
CA ASP A 100 0.59 8.08 14.77
C ASP A 100 0.17 7.19 13.59
N ALA A 101 0.07 5.86 13.78
CA ALA A 101 -0.45 4.95 12.77
C ALA A 101 -1.90 5.28 12.34
N LEU A 102 -2.76 5.71 13.27
CA LEU A 102 -4.10 6.21 12.92
C LEU A 102 -4.04 7.40 11.97
N LYS A 103 -3.13 8.35 12.24
CA LYS A 103 -2.93 9.54 11.40
C LYS A 103 -2.29 9.19 10.06
N VAL A 104 -1.41 8.18 10.00
CA VAL A 104 -0.88 7.64 8.74
C VAL A 104 -2.01 7.10 7.86
N ASN A 105 -2.97 6.38 8.46
CA ASN A 105 -4.14 5.89 7.73
C ASN A 105 -5.07 7.04 7.29
N THR A 106 -5.22 8.09 8.12
CA THR A 106 -5.92 9.32 7.72
C THR A 106 -5.24 9.98 6.50
N ALA A 107 -3.92 10.17 6.54
CA ALA A 107 -3.16 10.72 5.43
C ALA A 107 -3.30 9.87 4.15
N LYS A 108 -3.31 8.54 4.28
CA LYS A 108 -3.55 7.61 3.16
C LYS A 108 -4.92 7.85 2.52
N ASN A 109 -5.96 7.98 3.34
CA ASN A 109 -7.33 8.23 2.84
C ASN A 109 -7.43 9.60 2.14
N ILE A 110 -6.79 10.64 2.68
CA ILE A 110 -6.70 11.97 2.04
C ILE A 110 -6.00 11.83 0.68
N ALA A 111 -4.85 11.15 0.63
CA ALA A 111 -4.09 10.94 -0.58
C ALA A 111 -4.90 10.22 -1.67
N THR A 112 -5.61 9.14 -1.32
CA THR A 112 -6.49 8.42 -2.25
C THR A 112 -7.58 9.35 -2.80
N SER A 113 -8.31 10.04 -1.91
CA SER A 113 -9.40 10.95 -2.31
C SER A 113 -8.91 12.08 -3.21
N GLN A 114 -7.80 12.74 -2.85
CA GLN A 114 -7.23 13.83 -3.65
C GLN A 114 -6.71 13.33 -5.01
N THR A 115 -6.12 12.13 -5.07
CA THR A 115 -5.65 11.54 -6.33
C THR A 115 -6.82 11.31 -7.27
N GLU A 116 -7.88 10.66 -6.78
CA GLU A 116 -9.09 10.42 -7.57
C GLU A 116 -9.76 11.72 -8.00
N ALA A 117 -9.81 12.74 -7.13
CA ALA A 117 -10.37 14.05 -7.46
C ALA A 117 -9.59 14.81 -8.54
N LYS A 118 -8.25 14.73 -8.52
CA LYS A 118 -7.38 15.47 -9.45
C LYS A 118 -7.17 14.76 -10.78
N PHE A 119 -7.07 13.43 -10.78
CA PHE A 119 -6.73 12.64 -11.97
C PHE A 119 -7.90 11.85 -12.54
N GLY A 120 -8.94 11.57 -11.75
CA GLY A 120 -10.04 10.68 -12.14
C GLY A 120 -9.65 9.19 -12.19
N SER A 121 -8.39 8.88 -11.87
CA SER A 121 -7.83 7.53 -11.82
C SER A 121 -6.77 7.45 -10.72
N ASN A 122 -6.41 6.23 -10.35
CA ASN A 122 -5.40 5.93 -9.36
C ASN A 122 -4.45 4.86 -9.93
N GLY A 123 -3.48 5.29 -10.71
CA GLY A 123 -2.57 4.44 -11.48
C GLY A 123 -1.35 3.97 -10.70
N LEU A 124 -0.60 3.09 -11.33
CA LEU A 124 0.66 2.51 -10.84
C LEU A 124 1.77 2.99 -11.77
N GLY A 125 2.86 3.54 -11.22
CA GLY A 125 4.01 4.01 -12.00
C GLY A 125 3.79 5.30 -12.80
N ASP A 126 2.59 5.88 -12.76
CA ASP A 126 2.22 7.07 -13.54
C ASP A 126 2.25 8.37 -12.72
N ARG A 127 1.85 9.48 -13.34
CA ARG A 127 1.78 10.78 -12.66
C ARG A 127 0.83 10.80 -11.47
N SER A 128 -0.28 10.06 -11.53
CA SER A 128 -1.22 9.99 -10.42
C SER A 128 -0.62 9.23 -9.24
N ASP A 129 0.27 8.28 -9.51
CA ASP A 129 1.07 7.59 -8.49
C ASP A 129 2.06 8.53 -7.80
N ALA A 130 2.85 9.26 -8.60
CA ALA A 130 3.76 10.28 -8.08
C ALA A 130 3.04 11.34 -7.22
N PHE A 131 1.85 11.76 -7.66
CA PHE A 131 0.98 12.64 -6.87
C PHE A 131 0.56 12.01 -5.56
N ARG A 132 0.04 10.79 -5.59
CA ARG A 132 -0.47 10.05 -4.43
C ARG A 132 0.60 9.90 -3.34
N HIS A 133 1.81 9.49 -3.73
CA HIS A 133 2.95 9.39 -2.82
C HIS A 133 3.36 10.76 -2.25
N GLY A 134 3.38 11.78 -3.09
CA GLY A 134 3.65 13.16 -2.69
C GLY A 134 2.69 13.67 -1.63
N ILE A 135 1.37 13.61 -1.89
CA ILE A 135 0.36 14.12 -0.96
C ILE A 135 0.29 13.28 0.32
N TRP A 136 0.41 11.95 0.23
CA TRP A 136 0.44 11.10 1.41
C TRP A 136 1.58 11.49 2.36
N ASN A 137 2.77 11.71 1.82
CA ASN A 137 3.93 12.10 2.61
C ASN A 137 3.88 13.53 3.12
N ALA A 138 3.28 14.45 2.35
CA ALA A 138 3.06 15.81 2.81
C ALA A 138 2.11 15.84 4.01
N GLU A 139 0.96 15.16 3.92
CA GLU A 139 -0.02 15.08 5.01
C GLU A 139 0.55 14.35 6.24
N MET A 140 1.32 13.27 6.05
CA MET A 140 2.03 12.64 7.16
C MET A 140 3.00 13.61 7.85
N ALA A 141 3.78 14.39 7.07
CA ALA A 141 4.70 15.36 7.66
C ALA A 141 3.98 16.43 8.50
N VAL A 142 2.77 16.85 8.10
CA VAL A 142 1.92 17.78 8.86
C VAL A 142 1.37 17.12 10.14
N LEU A 143 0.87 15.88 10.05
CA LEU A 143 0.14 15.23 11.14
C LEU A 143 1.02 14.60 12.22
N ILE A 144 2.18 14.05 11.82
CA ILE A 144 3.06 13.25 12.69
C ILE A 144 4.52 13.71 12.67
N GLY A 145 4.85 14.74 11.88
CA GLY A 145 6.21 15.26 11.73
C GLY A 145 7.03 14.48 10.70
N LYS A 146 8.01 15.16 10.07
CA LYS A 146 8.82 14.63 8.97
C LYS A 146 9.54 13.31 9.30
N GLU A 147 10.15 13.23 10.48
CA GLU A 147 10.93 12.05 10.90
C GLU A 147 10.08 10.78 10.98
N LYS A 148 8.90 10.84 11.60
CA LYS A 148 8.00 9.68 11.66
C LYS A 148 7.36 9.38 10.32
N ALA A 149 7.02 10.41 9.54
CA ALA A 149 6.53 10.23 8.18
C ALA A 149 7.54 9.44 7.33
N GLU A 150 8.83 9.73 7.44
CA GLU A 150 9.89 8.98 6.76
C GLU A 150 9.95 7.52 7.22
N MET A 151 9.85 7.26 8.53
CA MET A 151 9.84 5.89 9.07
C MET A 151 8.68 5.07 8.51
N PHE A 152 7.45 5.60 8.54
CA PHE A 152 6.26 4.90 8.04
C PHE A 152 6.29 4.72 6.52
N ALA A 153 6.65 5.77 5.77
CA ALA A 153 6.76 5.67 4.31
C ALA A 153 7.84 4.67 3.88
N THR A 154 9.00 4.66 4.55
CA THR A 154 10.07 3.70 4.24
C THR A 154 9.66 2.26 4.56
N ALA A 155 8.94 2.05 5.68
CA ALA A 155 8.41 0.74 6.04
C ALA A 155 7.36 0.24 5.03
N HIS A 156 6.59 1.14 4.43
CA HIS A 156 5.64 0.82 3.36
C HIS A 156 6.32 0.30 2.09
N GLU A 157 7.52 0.81 1.78
CA GLU A 157 8.31 0.35 0.64
C GLU A 157 9.16 -0.89 0.93
N ASP A 158 9.08 -1.47 2.13
CA ASP A 158 9.79 -2.69 2.54
C ASP A 158 9.10 -3.97 2.02
N LYS A 159 8.84 -3.98 0.70
CA LYS A 159 8.19 -5.07 -0.03
C LYS A 159 9.20 -5.85 -0.88
N ASP A 160 8.81 -7.05 -1.30
CA ASP A 160 9.60 -7.85 -2.25
C ASP A 160 9.72 -7.14 -3.61
N VAL A 161 10.95 -6.81 -3.99
CA VAL A 161 11.28 -6.12 -5.25
C VAL A 161 11.71 -7.07 -6.37
N THR A 162 11.48 -8.38 -6.23
CA THR A 162 11.80 -9.33 -7.30
C THR A 162 10.77 -9.29 -8.43
N GLY A 163 11.28 -9.29 -9.67
CA GLY A 163 10.45 -9.30 -10.88
C GLY A 163 9.88 -7.93 -11.26
N ASN A 164 8.75 -7.96 -11.95
CA ASN A 164 8.08 -6.78 -12.49
C ASN A 164 6.70 -6.60 -11.85
N GLU A 165 6.24 -5.35 -11.84
CA GLU A 165 4.87 -4.97 -11.53
C GLU A 165 3.93 -5.25 -12.73
N SER A 166 2.63 -5.05 -12.51
CA SER A 166 1.58 -5.33 -13.50
C SER A 166 1.63 -4.44 -14.75
N ASP A 167 2.30 -3.29 -14.65
CA ASP A 167 2.58 -2.36 -15.75
C ASP A 167 3.79 -2.79 -16.61
N GLY A 168 4.48 -3.86 -16.21
CA GLY A 168 5.65 -4.41 -16.90
C GLY A 168 6.98 -3.80 -16.48
N TYR A 169 7.01 -2.80 -15.58
CA TYR A 169 8.24 -2.20 -15.07
C TYR A 169 8.82 -3.00 -13.89
N PRO A 170 10.15 -3.00 -13.67
CA PRO A 170 10.75 -3.69 -12.52
C PRO A 170 10.21 -3.14 -11.19
N LYS A 171 9.91 -4.01 -10.22
CA LYS A 171 9.43 -3.58 -8.90
C LYS A 171 10.43 -2.69 -8.15
N VAL A 172 11.72 -2.91 -8.38
CA VAL A 172 12.77 -2.03 -7.84
C VAL A 172 12.67 -0.61 -8.38
N ALA A 173 12.25 -0.42 -9.63
CA ALA A 173 12.07 0.91 -10.21
C ALA A 173 10.86 1.64 -9.59
N HIS A 174 9.78 0.92 -9.29
CA HIS A 174 8.65 1.44 -8.51
C HIS A 174 9.10 1.87 -7.11
N LYS A 175 9.78 0.99 -6.38
CA LYS A 175 10.33 1.31 -5.05
C LYS A 175 11.22 2.55 -5.06
N ASP A 176 12.11 2.67 -6.05
CA ASP A 176 13.01 3.83 -6.16
C ASP A 176 12.23 5.12 -6.46
N MET A 177 11.21 5.05 -7.32
CA MET A 177 10.28 6.15 -7.61
C MET A 177 9.51 6.57 -6.34
N ASP A 178 8.93 5.61 -5.63
CA ASP A 178 8.12 5.83 -4.43
C ASP A 178 8.96 6.46 -3.32
N LEU A 179 10.14 5.91 -3.02
CA LEU A 179 11.06 6.47 -2.01
C LEU A 179 11.44 7.93 -2.32
N HIS A 180 11.72 8.24 -3.60
CA HIS A 180 12.04 9.60 -4.03
C HIS A 180 10.85 10.55 -3.88
N ASN A 181 9.69 10.17 -4.41
CA ASN A 181 8.47 10.98 -4.34
C ASN A 181 7.98 11.17 -2.91
N ASN A 182 8.17 10.16 -2.05
CA ASN A 182 7.91 10.22 -0.62
C ASN A 182 8.74 11.35 0.04
N GLU A 183 10.04 11.47 -0.25
CA GLU A 183 10.90 12.53 0.31
C GLU A 183 10.53 13.93 -0.22
N VAL A 184 10.23 14.05 -1.52
CA VAL A 184 9.76 15.30 -2.11
C VAL A 184 8.46 15.75 -1.41
N GLY A 185 7.50 14.83 -1.25
CA GLY A 185 6.25 15.07 -0.53
C GLY A 185 6.45 15.55 0.90
N ARG A 186 7.27 14.85 1.70
CA ARG A 186 7.55 15.25 3.09
C ARG A 186 8.16 16.66 3.16
N THR A 187 9.06 16.97 2.25
CA THR A 187 9.72 18.29 2.19
C THR A 187 8.73 19.39 1.81
N ILE A 188 7.75 19.12 0.95
CA ILE A 188 6.66 20.06 0.64
C ILE A 188 5.75 20.24 1.86
N GLY A 189 5.35 19.14 2.52
CA GLY A 189 4.50 19.17 3.71
C GLY A 189 5.09 19.98 4.86
N GLU A 190 6.38 19.78 5.14
CA GLU A 190 7.12 20.53 6.18
C GLU A 190 7.14 22.04 5.91
N LYS A 191 7.34 22.45 4.64
CA LYS A 191 7.38 23.86 4.24
C LYS A 191 6.00 24.53 4.24
N ASN A 192 4.94 23.73 4.14
CA ASN A 192 3.57 24.21 4.00
C ASN A 192 2.68 23.68 5.13
N SER A 193 3.20 23.57 6.35
CA SER A 193 2.50 22.91 7.47
C SER A 193 1.21 23.59 7.93
N GLY A 194 0.90 24.78 7.42
CA GLY A 194 -0.35 25.49 7.67
C GLY A 194 -1.35 25.43 6.51
N ALA A 195 -1.02 24.75 5.41
CA ALA A 195 -1.95 24.53 4.31
C ALA A 195 -3.05 23.54 4.72
N SER A 196 -4.25 23.77 4.22
CA SER A 196 -5.33 22.77 4.23
C SER A 196 -5.01 21.61 3.29
N GLU A 197 -5.72 20.49 3.44
CA GLU A 197 -5.58 19.31 2.59
C GLU A 197 -5.75 19.65 1.10
N ASP A 198 -6.74 20.50 0.77
CA ASP A 198 -7.00 20.95 -0.61
C ASP A 198 -5.86 21.85 -1.15
N GLU A 199 -5.35 22.76 -0.32
CA GLU A 199 -4.22 23.62 -0.69
C GLU A 199 -2.93 22.80 -0.87
N MET A 200 -2.68 21.82 0.00
CA MET A 200 -1.55 20.91 -0.12
C MET A 200 -1.64 20.09 -1.42
N ALA A 201 -2.82 19.55 -1.72
CA ALA A 201 -3.10 18.85 -2.96
C ALA A 201 -2.88 19.76 -4.18
N ASP A 202 -3.33 21.01 -4.15
CA ASP A 202 -3.07 21.97 -5.23
C ASP A 202 -1.58 22.26 -5.41
N ILE A 203 -0.84 22.50 -4.32
CA ILE A 203 0.61 22.75 -4.36
C ILE A 203 1.34 21.59 -5.07
N ILE A 204 1.05 20.35 -4.68
CA ILE A 204 1.71 19.17 -5.23
C ILE A 204 1.27 18.93 -6.68
N TYR A 205 -0.02 19.10 -6.97
CA TYR A 205 -0.55 18.95 -8.33
C TYR A 205 0.11 19.95 -9.29
N GLN A 206 0.20 21.22 -8.92
CA GLN A 206 0.89 22.22 -9.75
C GLN A 206 2.39 21.91 -9.89
N ASN A 207 3.04 21.38 -8.85
CA ASN A 207 4.44 20.98 -8.93
C ASN A 207 4.65 19.86 -9.96
N ILE A 208 3.78 18.85 -10.02
CA ILE A 208 3.88 17.74 -10.99
C ILE A 208 3.83 18.22 -12.44
N TYR A 209 3.02 19.24 -12.74
CA TYR A 209 2.93 19.79 -14.10
C TYR A 209 3.93 20.93 -14.36
N SER A 210 4.77 21.27 -13.39
CA SER A 210 5.79 22.31 -13.57
C SER A 210 7.00 21.78 -14.34
N GLY A 211 7.64 22.63 -15.14
CA GLY A 211 8.88 22.29 -15.85
C GLY A 211 10.09 22.08 -14.92
N GLU A 212 9.95 22.38 -13.63
CA GLU A 212 10.98 22.22 -12.60
C GLU A 212 10.59 21.12 -11.59
N THR A 213 9.65 20.24 -11.96
CA THR A 213 9.16 19.20 -11.06
C THR A 213 10.30 18.32 -10.55
N GLN A 214 10.25 18.03 -9.25
CA GLN A 214 11.14 17.05 -8.64
C GLN A 214 10.51 15.67 -8.60
N PHE A 215 9.21 15.54 -8.82
CA PHE A 215 8.53 14.25 -8.88
C PHE A 215 8.97 13.47 -10.11
N ILE A 216 9.06 12.15 -9.97
CA ILE A 216 9.38 11.23 -11.06
C ILE A 216 8.29 10.19 -11.21
N TRP A 217 8.10 9.70 -12.43
CA TRP A 217 7.19 8.60 -12.76
C TRP A 217 7.82 7.71 -13.84
N LEU A 218 7.38 6.46 -13.93
CA LEU A 218 7.94 5.47 -14.85
C LEU A 218 7.34 5.56 -16.25
N HIS A 219 6.05 5.90 -16.34
CA HIS A 219 5.35 6.05 -17.61
C HIS A 219 4.20 7.05 -17.55
N GLU A 220 3.67 7.37 -18.72
CA GLU A 220 2.54 8.27 -18.90
C GLU A 220 1.20 7.63 -18.52
#